data_AF-A0A059LH07-F1
#
_entry.id   AF-A0A059LH07-F1
#
_cell.length_a   1.000
_cell.length_b   1.000
_cell.length_c   1.000
_cell.angle_alpha   90.00
_cell.angle_beta   90.00
_cell.angle_gamma   90.00
#
_symmetry.space_group_name_H-M   'P 1'
#
loop_
_entity.id
_entity.type
_entity.pdbx_description
1 polymer ?
#
loop_
_entity_poly.entity_id
_entity_poly.type
_entity_poly.pdbx_seq_one_letter_code
_entity_poly.pdbx_strand_id
1 'polypeptide(L)'
;MYRAFFRVWAFLILEFHVMAVLLWWNGNHYAYTSVPLCHALLCLVEQLAGLWTQRASDRGIRVHGGPLSGAHALGFLQWLAVLVVMVLVMMAQISDWWVFGTYTIWWWVAAGYSGLVVAHAVLSTRDGHQVSFTHSVAGVFRRWQRSSACFGWFWAPWAWVWEFLGASSARPPPREHLAPYDLHTGWGTHLSNIVFWAVVLGMKLAFDWFAVMRTLEPAILGLYNRGWLRNSDSGHADGDIILCIARCLPAALTMFNDTQIFYYVTVGMFGWLKGLVQLNLGRAVGAACDASAPAGSHSATSSFGSMTRSVTGSGDLARARGPNERGQLSHTERLLESTRELVKQQSLEANKVRTYLDGDRVTQWLLFSDVWNAVVEDLRDVDLLTNAERDNLVFVHLESDPSIEIVSGMRPFMLPIIFYGGQIQRALERPGVDSGQRVGLSEMRALLCWLLLQLRVLDRAQCDALLEFQPLDAPLDLEHRTSRLRAAALVSELLKTVQRVQAGAPDELG
;
A
#
# COMPACT_ATOMS: atom_id res chain seq x y z
N MET A 1 -8.87 2.85 11.10
CA MET A 1 -8.95 1.48 10.56
C MET A 1 -10.29 1.18 9.88
N TYR A 2 -11.44 1.22 10.57
CA TYR A 2 -12.76 0.86 9.99
C TYR A 2 -13.15 1.58 8.69
N ARG A 3 -12.88 2.87 8.54
CA ARG A 3 -13.16 3.61 7.29
C ARG A 3 -12.31 3.17 6.11
N ALA A 4 -11.02 2.92 6.34
CA ALA A 4 -10.12 2.44 5.29
C ALA A 4 -10.55 1.04 4.84
N PHE A 5 -10.87 0.18 5.80
CA PHE A 5 -11.47 -1.13 5.56
C PHE A 5 -12.73 -1.01 4.72
N PHE A 6 -13.71 -0.20 5.13
CA PHE A 6 -14.96 -0.01 4.38
C PHE A 6 -14.72 0.43 2.93
N ARG A 7 -13.83 1.40 2.70
CA ARG A 7 -13.55 1.89 1.34
C ARG A 7 -12.95 0.83 0.44
N VAL A 8 -12.03 0.03 0.96
CA VAL A 8 -11.45 -1.09 0.20
C VAL A 8 -12.55 -2.09 -0.16
N TRP A 9 -13.40 -2.48 0.78
CA TRP A 9 -14.51 -3.40 0.51
C TRP A 9 -15.55 -2.82 -0.44
N ALA A 10 -15.92 -1.55 -0.28
CA ALA A 10 -16.85 -0.88 -1.18
C ALA A 10 -16.30 -0.81 -2.61
N PHE A 11 -15.01 -0.51 -2.77
CA PHE A 11 -14.33 -0.55 -4.05
C PHE A 11 -14.41 -1.95 -4.68
N LEU A 12 -14.06 -3.00 -3.93
CA LEU A 12 -14.09 -4.37 -4.41
C LEU A 12 -15.49 -4.85 -4.79
N ILE A 13 -16.52 -4.47 -4.01
CA ILE A 13 -17.91 -4.76 -4.34
C ILE A 13 -18.31 -4.06 -5.64
N LEU A 14 -17.90 -2.79 -5.82
CA LEU A 14 -18.21 -2.03 -7.03
C LEU A 14 -17.49 -2.56 -8.26
N GLU A 15 -16.23 -2.95 -8.12
CA GLU A 15 -15.47 -3.61 -9.16
C GLU A 15 -16.12 -4.92 -9.58
N PHE A 16 -16.48 -5.78 -8.62
CA PHE A 16 -17.23 -6.99 -8.91
C PHE A 16 -18.56 -6.69 -9.60
N HIS A 17 -19.30 -5.66 -9.16
CA HIS A 17 -20.55 -5.23 -9.80
C HIS A 17 -20.30 -4.77 -11.25
N VAL A 18 -19.27 -3.96 -11.51
CA VAL A 18 -18.89 -3.52 -12.86
C VAL A 18 -18.61 -4.74 -13.74
N MET A 19 -17.80 -5.69 -13.28
CA MET A 19 -17.46 -6.87 -14.08
C MET A 19 -18.68 -7.75 -14.32
N ALA A 20 -19.50 -7.96 -13.30
CA ALA A 20 -20.74 -8.71 -13.39
C ALA A 20 -21.67 -8.09 -14.43
N VAL A 21 -21.82 -6.77 -14.39
CA VAL A 21 -22.61 -6.05 -15.40
C VAL A 21 -21.99 -6.16 -16.78
N LEU A 22 -20.68 -5.96 -16.95
CA LEU A 22 -20.03 -6.09 -18.25
C LEU A 22 -20.23 -7.49 -18.85
N LEU A 23 -20.28 -8.52 -18.00
CA LEU A 23 -20.55 -9.89 -18.41
C LEU A 23 -22.02 -10.13 -18.79
N TRP A 24 -22.95 -9.48 -18.10
CA TRP A 24 -24.40 -9.75 -18.22
C TRP A 24 -25.17 -8.69 -19.01
N TRP A 25 -24.50 -7.61 -19.42
CA TRP A 25 -25.12 -6.39 -19.90
C TRP A 25 -26.08 -6.64 -21.08
N ASN A 26 -25.78 -7.57 -21.99
CA ASN A 26 -26.64 -7.93 -23.14
C ASN A 26 -27.34 -6.73 -23.84
N GLY A 27 -26.67 -5.57 -23.89
CA GLY A 27 -27.22 -4.32 -24.45
C GLY A 27 -28.16 -3.52 -23.54
N ASN A 28 -28.47 -4.00 -22.33
CA ASN A 28 -29.38 -3.37 -21.39
C ASN A 28 -28.72 -2.21 -20.64
N HIS A 29 -28.99 -0.98 -21.11
CA HIS A 29 -28.46 0.26 -20.54
C HIS A 29 -28.66 0.46 -19.02
N TYR A 30 -29.65 -0.21 -18.43
CA TYR A 30 -29.94 -0.12 -16.99
C TYR A 30 -28.94 -0.88 -16.11
N ALA A 31 -28.27 -1.92 -16.62
CA ALA A 31 -27.35 -2.70 -15.81
C ALA A 31 -26.05 -1.94 -15.50
N TYR A 32 -25.43 -1.25 -16.46
CA TYR A 32 -24.24 -0.39 -16.23
C TYR A 32 -24.55 0.79 -15.32
N THR A 33 -25.75 1.32 -15.43
CA THR A 33 -26.18 2.45 -14.62
C THR A 33 -26.60 2.04 -13.21
N SER A 34 -26.72 0.74 -12.89
CA SER A 34 -26.89 0.28 -11.51
C SER A 34 -25.61 0.34 -10.68
N VAL A 35 -24.43 0.46 -11.29
CA VAL A 35 -23.15 0.63 -10.56
C VAL A 35 -23.15 1.93 -9.74
N PRO A 36 -23.47 3.10 -10.30
CA PRO A 36 -23.71 4.33 -9.54
C PRO A 36 -24.70 4.19 -8.37
N LEU A 37 -25.80 3.47 -8.59
CA LEU A 37 -26.80 3.21 -7.57
C LEU A 37 -26.24 2.36 -6.42
N CYS A 38 -25.46 1.33 -6.78
CA CYS A 38 -24.75 0.48 -5.82
C CYS A 38 -23.75 1.30 -5.00
N HIS A 39 -23.00 2.22 -5.64
CA HIS A 39 -22.08 3.11 -4.92
C HIS A 39 -22.84 4.01 -3.94
N ALA A 40 -23.94 4.63 -4.36
CA ALA A 40 -24.78 5.45 -3.47
C ALA A 40 -25.32 4.65 -2.27
N LEU A 41 -25.77 3.41 -2.51
CA LEU A 41 -26.22 2.50 -1.46
C LEU A 41 -25.10 2.12 -0.49
N LEU A 42 -23.91 1.76 -0.99
CA LEU A 42 -22.75 1.45 -0.16
C LEU A 42 -22.37 2.66 0.70
N CYS A 43 -22.33 3.86 0.15
CA CYS A 43 -22.09 5.07 0.93
C CYS A 43 -23.16 5.30 2.02
N LEU A 44 -24.44 5.03 1.72
CA LEU A 44 -25.50 5.10 2.72
C LEU A 44 -25.30 4.08 3.84
N VAL A 45 -24.95 2.83 3.50
CA VAL A 45 -24.64 1.77 4.46
C VAL A 45 -23.43 2.14 5.31
N GLU A 46 -22.40 2.78 4.74
CA GLU A 46 -21.26 3.32 5.50
C GLU A 46 -21.72 4.31 6.57
N GLN A 47 -22.57 5.27 6.19
CA GLN A 47 -23.09 6.27 7.12
C GLN A 47 -23.97 5.64 8.19
N LEU A 48 -24.80 4.65 7.83
CA LEU A 48 -25.63 3.93 8.77
C LEU A 48 -24.80 3.11 9.76
N ALA A 49 -23.76 2.42 9.29
CA ALA A 49 -22.83 1.69 10.16
C ALA A 49 -22.06 2.65 11.07
N GLY A 50 -21.65 3.82 10.56
CA GLY A 50 -21.06 4.89 11.35
C GLY A 50 -22.01 5.38 12.46
N LEU A 51 -23.28 5.64 12.13
CA LEU A 51 -24.30 6.04 13.09
C LEU A 51 -24.55 4.95 14.15
N TRP A 52 -24.58 3.68 13.73
CA TRP A 52 -24.78 2.54 14.62
C TRP A 52 -23.61 2.35 15.59
N THR A 53 -22.38 2.36 15.09
CA THR A 53 -21.17 2.16 15.90
C THR A 53 -20.94 3.30 16.90
N GLN A 54 -21.43 4.51 16.60
CA GLN A 54 -21.39 5.64 17.54
C GLN A 54 -22.36 5.50 18.73
N ARG A 55 -23.31 4.55 18.72
CA ARG A 55 -24.20 4.29 19.86
C ARG A 55 -23.51 3.54 21.01
N ALA A 56 -22.29 3.02 20.81
CA ALA A 56 -21.60 2.20 21.79
C ALA A 56 -20.85 3.06 22.84
N SER A 57 -21.37 3.04 24.08
CA SER A 57 -20.78 3.40 25.38
C SER A 57 -20.17 4.81 25.55
N ASP A 58 -20.71 5.54 26.54
CA ASP A 58 -20.23 6.84 27.04
C ASP A 58 -18.75 6.89 27.47
N ARG A 59 -18.03 5.76 27.47
CA ARG A 59 -16.61 5.66 27.83
C ARG A 59 -15.71 5.12 26.72
N GLY A 60 -16.23 4.83 25.53
CA GLY A 60 -15.44 4.35 24.40
C GLY A 60 -14.72 5.48 23.67
N ILE A 61 -13.55 5.20 23.09
CA ILE A 61 -12.89 6.09 22.12
C ILE A 61 -13.90 6.32 20.99
N ARG A 62 -14.44 7.53 20.93
CA ARG A 62 -15.33 7.95 19.84
C ARG A 62 -14.50 8.05 18.57
N VAL A 63 -14.47 6.95 17.81
CA VAL A 63 -13.73 6.85 16.54
C VAL A 63 -14.19 7.94 15.55
N HIS A 64 -15.44 8.40 15.70
CA HIS A 64 -16.07 9.48 14.96
C HIS A 64 -16.80 10.38 15.95
N GLY A 65 -16.86 11.70 15.68
CA GLY A 65 -17.50 12.71 16.55
C GLY A 65 -18.91 12.33 17.01
N GLY A 66 -19.44 13.03 18.02
CA GLY A 66 -20.60 12.56 18.80
C GLY A 66 -21.84 12.13 17.97
N PRO A 67 -22.60 11.12 18.44
CA PRO A 67 -23.63 10.37 17.70
C PRO A 67 -24.81 11.20 17.15
N LEU A 68 -25.04 12.37 17.73
CA LEU A 68 -26.11 13.30 17.38
C LEU A 68 -25.61 14.73 17.18
N SER A 69 -24.29 14.94 17.13
CA SER A 69 -23.75 16.21 16.68
C SER A 69 -24.08 16.34 15.18
N GLY A 70 -24.82 17.38 14.81
CA GLY A 70 -25.60 17.45 13.56
C GLY A 70 -24.87 17.10 12.26
N ALA A 71 -23.54 17.15 12.21
CA ALA A 71 -22.74 16.80 11.05
C ALA A 71 -22.98 15.37 10.50
N HIS A 72 -23.08 14.34 11.36
CA HIS A 72 -23.17 12.94 10.87
C HIS A 72 -24.57 12.50 10.47
N ALA A 73 -25.61 12.92 11.21
CA ALA A 73 -27.00 12.71 10.79
C ALA A 73 -27.26 13.33 9.41
N LEU A 74 -26.60 14.46 9.12
CA LEU A 74 -26.66 15.09 7.80
C LEU A 74 -25.96 14.27 6.72
N GLY A 75 -24.83 13.63 7.01
CA GLY A 75 -24.17 12.74 6.05
C GLY A 75 -25.08 11.57 5.63
N PHE A 76 -25.76 10.93 6.59
CA PHE A 76 -26.74 9.88 6.30
C PHE A 76 -27.91 10.41 5.46
N LEU A 77 -28.52 11.52 5.87
CA LEU A 77 -29.64 12.14 5.14
C LEU A 77 -29.26 12.57 3.73
N GLN A 78 -28.03 13.07 3.52
CA GLN A 78 -27.51 13.42 2.20
C GLN A 78 -27.40 12.20 1.29
N TRP A 79 -26.76 11.12 1.76
CA TRP A 79 -26.65 9.91 0.96
C TRP A 79 -27.99 9.22 0.72
N LEU A 80 -28.91 9.31 1.67
CA LEU A 80 -30.29 8.86 1.49
C LEU A 80 -31.01 9.69 0.42
N ALA A 81 -30.88 11.01 0.45
CA ALA A 81 -31.47 11.89 -0.55
C ALA A 81 -30.88 11.62 -1.94
N VAL A 82 -29.55 11.45 -2.05
CA VAL A 82 -28.88 11.07 -3.30
C VAL A 82 -29.43 9.73 -3.81
N LEU A 83 -29.51 8.71 -2.96
CA LEU A 83 -30.04 7.41 -3.35
C LEU A 83 -31.51 7.49 -3.80
N VAL A 84 -32.36 8.21 -3.06
CA VAL A 84 -33.77 8.41 -3.41
C VAL A 84 -33.90 9.13 -4.75
N VAL A 85 -33.14 10.20 -4.99
CA VAL A 85 -33.14 10.91 -6.29
C VAL A 85 -32.71 9.97 -7.40
N MET A 86 -31.65 9.19 -7.22
CA MET A 86 -31.19 8.23 -8.23
C MET A 86 -32.26 7.15 -8.52
N VAL A 87 -32.86 6.57 -7.49
CA VAL A 87 -33.95 5.58 -7.66
C VAL A 87 -35.15 6.21 -8.37
N LEU A 88 -35.57 7.42 -7.99
CA LEU A 88 -36.72 8.09 -8.60
C LEU A 88 -36.48 8.41 -10.07
N VAL A 89 -35.28 8.89 -10.44
CA VAL A 89 -34.93 9.15 -11.86
C VAL A 89 -34.88 7.85 -12.65
N MET A 90 -34.32 6.77 -12.07
CA MET A 90 -34.32 5.45 -12.72
C MET A 90 -35.74 4.92 -12.90
N MET A 91 -36.59 5.00 -11.88
CA MET A 91 -37.99 4.57 -11.93
C MET A 91 -38.78 5.38 -12.94
N ALA A 92 -38.60 6.70 -12.97
CA ALA A 92 -39.22 7.60 -13.94
C ALA A 92 -38.87 7.21 -15.39
N GLN A 93 -37.61 6.85 -15.64
CA GLN A 93 -37.16 6.37 -16.94
C GLN A 93 -37.77 5.00 -17.29
N ILE A 94 -37.80 4.06 -16.34
CA ILE A 94 -38.35 2.71 -16.56
C ILE A 94 -39.87 2.75 -16.77
N SER A 95 -40.58 3.67 -16.13
CA SER A 95 -42.04 3.81 -16.25
C SER A 95 -42.48 4.63 -17.47
N ASP A 96 -41.56 4.99 -18.38
CA ASP A 96 -41.79 5.89 -19.51
C ASP A 96 -42.54 7.17 -19.11
N TRP A 97 -42.14 7.79 -17.99
CA TRP A 97 -42.86 8.95 -17.46
C TRP A 97 -42.82 10.11 -18.48
N TRP A 98 -44.01 10.53 -18.94
CA TRP A 98 -44.22 11.49 -20.02
C TRP A 98 -43.40 12.78 -19.93
N VAL A 99 -43.01 13.22 -18.73
CA VAL A 99 -42.17 14.42 -18.50
C VAL A 99 -40.79 14.27 -19.12
N PHE A 100 -40.24 13.05 -19.17
CA PHE A 100 -38.90 12.78 -19.69
C PHE A 100 -38.89 12.30 -21.14
N GLY A 101 -40.06 11.99 -21.71
CA GLY A 101 -40.22 11.59 -23.11
C GLY A 101 -39.28 10.43 -23.49
N THR A 102 -38.74 10.48 -24.71
CA THR A 102 -37.75 9.51 -25.22
C THR A 102 -36.30 9.81 -24.80
N TYR A 103 -36.08 10.83 -23.97
CA TYR A 103 -34.73 11.19 -23.54
C TYR A 103 -34.24 10.22 -22.47
N THR A 104 -33.03 9.69 -22.65
CA THR A 104 -32.35 8.82 -21.69
C THR A 104 -31.72 9.64 -20.55
N ILE A 105 -32.56 10.35 -19.78
CA ILE A 105 -32.09 11.26 -18.71
C ILE A 105 -31.30 10.51 -17.63
N TRP A 106 -31.71 9.27 -17.33
CA TRP A 106 -31.04 8.44 -16.34
C TRP A 106 -29.56 8.21 -16.66
N TRP A 107 -29.22 8.04 -17.95
CA TRP A 107 -27.85 7.81 -18.35
C TRP A 107 -26.95 9.01 -18.02
N TRP A 108 -27.42 10.21 -18.31
CA TRP A 108 -26.70 11.45 -18.01
C TRP A 108 -26.56 11.69 -16.51
N VAL A 109 -27.59 11.38 -15.73
CA VAL A 109 -27.54 11.48 -14.26
C VAL A 109 -26.52 10.48 -13.68
N ALA A 110 -26.55 9.23 -14.14
CA ALA A 110 -25.61 8.19 -13.73
C ALA A 110 -24.16 8.55 -14.11
N ALA A 111 -23.92 8.99 -15.35
CA ALA A 111 -22.60 9.42 -15.82
C ALA A 111 -22.10 10.66 -15.08
N GLY A 112 -22.96 11.66 -14.88
CA GLY A 112 -22.64 12.87 -14.11
C GLY A 112 -22.29 12.55 -12.66
N TYR A 113 -23.05 11.66 -12.02
CA TYR A 113 -22.75 11.16 -10.68
C TYR A 113 -21.39 10.46 -10.61
N SER A 114 -21.11 9.52 -11.52
CA SER A 114 -19.81 8.82 -11.57
C SER A 114 -18.65 9.79 -11.78
N GLY A 115 -18.80 10.74 -12.70
CA GLY A 115 -17.80 11.78 -12.95
C GLY A 115 -17.54 12.63 -11.70
N LEU A 116 -18.59 13.02 -10.97
CA LEU A 116 -18.46 13.76 -9.72
C LEU A 116 -17.80 12.93 -8.61
N VAL A 117 -18.10 11.64 -8.49
CA VAL A 117 -17.47 10.74 -7.52
C VAL A 117 -15.98 10.60 -7.81
N VAL A 118 -15.60 10.36 -9.08
CA VAL A 118 -14.19 10.24 -9.49
C VAL A 118 -13.45 11.57 -9.29
N ALA A 119 -14.03 12.68 -9.74
CA ALA A 119 -13.44 14.01 -9.54
C ALA A 119 -13.27 14.31 -8.05
N HIS A 120 -14.29 14.02 -7.23
CA HIS A 120 -14.21 14.15 -5.79
C HIS A 120 -13.12 13.26 -5.20
N ALA A 121 -13.00 12.00 -5.62
CA ALA A 121 -11.93 11.10 -5.16
C ALA A 121 -10.55 11.68 -5.49
N VAL A 122 -10.30 12.08 -6.74
CA VAL A 122 -9.02 12.64 -7.20
C VAL A 122 -8.65 13.94 -6.47
N LEU A 123 -9.64 14.80 -6.23
CA LEU A 123 -9.42 16.10 -5.59
C LEU A 123 -9.32 16.00 -4.06
N SER A 124 -10.09 15.10 -3.43
CA SER A 124 -10.18 14.98 -1.96
C SER A 124 -9.20 13.99 -1.33
N THR A 125 -8.57 13.12 -2.13
CA THR A 125 -7.54 12.17 -1.67
C THR A 125 -6.15 12.82 -1.52
N ARG A 126 -6.02 14.10 -1.84
CA ARG A 126 -4.78 14.84 -1.57
C ARG A 126 -4.57 14.98 -0.06
N ASP A 127 -3.69 14.14 0.48
CA ASP A 127 -3.37 14.12 1.90
C ASP A 127 -2.93 15.50 2.40
N GLY A 128 -3.47 15.88 3.57
CA GLY A 128 -3.32 17.20 4.18
C GLY A 128 -4.41 18.21 3.82
N HIS A 129 -4.94 18.18 2.60
CA HIS A 129 -6.00 19.10 2.18
C HIS A 129 -7.33 18.37 2.06
N GLN A 130 -7.91 18.01 3.21
CA GLN A 130 -9.33 17.65 3.25
C GLN A 130 -10.17 18.92 3.20
N VAL A 131 -10.01 19.63 2.09
CA VAL A 131 -10.91 20.68 1.68
C VAL A 131 -12.14 19.96 1.16
N SER A 132 -13.08 19.66 2.07
CA SER A 132 -14.43 19.34 1.63
C SER A 132 -14.84 20.45 0.65
N PHE A 133 -15.28 20.08 -0.55
CA PHE A 133 -15.67 21.07 -1.56
C PHE A 133 -16.65 22.07 -0.96
N THR A 134 -17.60 21.59 -0.15
CA THR A 134 -18.57 22.41 0.56
C THR A 134 -17.93 23.30 1.62
N HIS A 135 -16.90 22.85 2.34
CA HIS A 135 -16.11 23.70 3.23
C HIS A 135 -15.36 24.81 2.47
N SER A 136 -14.78 24.49 1.31
CA SER A 136 -14.10 25.46 0.43
C SER A 136 -15.06 26.52 -0.08
N VAL A 137 -16.21 26.06 -0.59
CA VAL A 137 -17.28 26.89 -1.12
C VAL A 137 -17.88 27.76 -0.02
N ALA A 138 -18.11 27.21 1.18
CA ALA A 138 -18.49 27.98 2.35
C ALA A 138 -17.47 29.08 2.69
N GLY A 139 -16.18 28.79 2.56
CA GLY A 139 -15.11 29.79 2.72
C GLY A 139 -15.13 30.88 1.64
N VAL A 140 -15.47 30.54 0.39
CA VAL A 140 -15.67 31.52 -0.71
C VAL A 140 -16.88 32.42 -0.41
N PHE A 141 -18.03 31.83 -0.05
CA PHE A 141 -19.23 32.61 0.30
C PHE A 141 -19.02 33.48 1.53
N ARG A 142 -18.28 33.01 2.56
CA ARG A 142 -17.87 33.84 3.70
C ARG A 142 -16.98 35.01 3.27
N ARG A 143 -16.05 34.79 2.34
CA ARG A 143 -15.22 35.88 1.80
C ARG A 143 -16.09 36.90 1.07
N TRP A 144 -17.03 36.46 0.23
CA TRP A 144 -17.96 37.34 -0.47
C TRP A 144 -18.91 38.09 0.47
N GLN A 145 -19.39 37.41 1.52
CA GLN A 145 -20.19 38.01 2.59
C GLN A 145 -19.43 39.15 3.28
N ARG A 146 -18.13 38.98 3.55
CA ARG A 146 -17.28 40.00 4.19
C ARG A 146 -16.84 41.10 3.22
N SER A 147 -16.56 40.78 1.96
CA SER A 147 -16.06 41.74 0.97
C SER A 147 -17.16 42.61 0.37
N SER A 148 -18.42 42.19 0.43
CA SER A 148 -19.54 42.91 -0.16
C SER A 148 -20.13 43.91 0.85
N ALA A 149 -19.70 45.17 0.79
CA ALA A 149 -20.12 46.24 1.70
C ALA A 149 -21.66 46.44 1.75
N CYS A 150 -22.37 46.25 0.64
CA CYS A 150 -23.82 46.50 0.55
C CYS A 150 -24.68 45.23 0.44
N PHE A 151 -24.09 44.09 0.05
CA PHE A 151 -24.82 42.86 -0.28
C PHE A 151 -24.40 41.65 0.56
N GLY A 152 -23.66 41.84 1.66
CA GLY A 152 -23.28 40.74 2.55
C GLY A 152 -24.47 39.91 3.04
N TRP A 153 -25.62 40.55 3.28
CA TRP A 153 -26.86 39.87 3.70
C TRP A 153 -27.41 38.89 2.65
N PHE A 154 -27.21 39.16 1.35
CA PHE A 154 -27.63 38.26 0.26
C PHE A 154 -26.80 36.97 0.24
N TRP A 155 -25.52 37.05 0.60
CA TRP A 155 -24.62 35.90 0.65
C TRP A 155 -24.74 35.10 1.95
N ALA A 156 -25.34 35.66 3.01
CA ALA A 156 -25.45 35.00 4.32
C ALA A 156 -26.24 33.68 4.29
N PRO A 157 -27.42 33.58 3.63
CA PRO A 157 -28.12 32.30 3.48
C PRO A 157 -27.30 31.26 2.74
N TRP A 158 -26.57 31.67 1.69
CA TRP A 158 -25.71 30.76 0.93
C TRP A 158 -24.51 30.29 1.75
N ALA A 159 -23.82 31.19 2.45
CA ALA A 159 -22.74 30.84 3.37
C ALA A 159 -23.25 29.85 4.44
N TRP A 160 -24.41 30.11 5.03
CA TRP A 160 -25.03 29.22 6.01
C TRP A 160 -25.38 27.84 5.43
N VAL A 161 -26.02 27.77 4.27
CA VAL A 161 -26.33 26.50 3.58
C VAL A 161 -25.04 25.71 3.31
N TRP A 162 -24.02 26.36 2.78
CA TRP A 162 -22.75 25.69 2.49
C TRP A 162 -21.93 25.37 3.72
N GLU A 163 -22.06 26.10 4.83
CA GLU A 163 -21.49 25.73 6.13
C GLU A 163 -22.23 24.54 6.74
N PHE A 164 -23.55 24.49 6.60
CA PHE A 164 -24.38 23.38 7.07
C PHE A 164 -24.05 22.09 6.30
N LEU A 165 -23.97 22.18 4.96
CA LEU A 165 -23.48 21.09 4.09
C LEU A 165 -21.98 20.83 4.31
N GLY A 166 -21.21 21.87 4.62
CA GLY A 166 -19.79 21.85 4.97
C GLY A 166 -19.52 20.99 6.18
N ALA A 167 -20.24 21.24 7.27
CA ALA A 167 -20.09 20.54 8.53
C ALA A 167 -20.24 19.03 8.40
N SER A 168 -21.10 18.56 7.49
CA SER A 168 -21.32 17.12 7.25
C SER A 168 -20.17 16.41 6.53
N SER A 169 -19.35 17.15 5.79
CA SER A 169 -18.27 16.60 4.95
C SER A 169 -16.89 17.11 5.36
N ALA A 170 -16.82 18.12 6.23
CA ALA A 170 -15.62 18.63 6.84
C ALA A 170 -15.01 17.51 7.67
N ARG A 171 -13.85 17.05 7.20
CA ARG A 171 -13.06 16.10 7.93
C ARG A 171 -12.00 16.89 8.71
N PRO A 172 -11.65 16.47 9.93
CA PRO A 172 -10.57 17.11 10.66
C PRO A 172 -9.30 17.10 9.81
N PRO A 173 -8.46 18.15 9.88
CA PRO A 173 -7.17 18.14 9.23
C PRO A 173 -6.43 16.85 9.63
N PRO A 174 -5.82 16.12 8.69
CA PRO A 174 -5.15 14.88 8.97
C PRO A 174 -3.91 15.19 9.79
N ARG A 175 -4.10 15.21 11.11
CA ARG A 175 -3.04 15.20 12.10
C ARG A 175 -2.84 13.76 12.49
N GLU A 176 -1.64 13.27 12.28
CA GLU A 176 -1.25 12.01 12.86
C GLU A 176 -1.45 12.12 14.38
N HIS A 177 -2.28 11.25 14.95
CA HIS A 177 -2.58 11.33 16.39
C HIS A 177 -1.38 10.97 17.25
N LEU A 178 -0.39 10.29 16.64
CA LEU A 178 0.83 9.83 17.28
C LEU A 178 1.99 10.83 17.11
N ALA A 179 1.96 11.69 16.08
CA ALA A 179 3.01 12.65 15.81
C ALA A 179 2.42 13.99 15.32
N PRO A 180 2.86 15.15 15.82
CA PRO A 180 2.31 16.46 15.45
C PRO A 180 2.76 16.94 14.06
N TYR A 181 2.98 16.04 13.11
CA TYR A 181 3.35 16.38 11.75
C TYR A 181 2.10 16.60 10.90
N ASP A 182 2.15 17.66 10.09
CA ASP A 182 1.16 17.89 9.05
C ASP A 182 1.41 16.90 7.91
N LEU A 183 0.44 16.04 7.64
CA LEU A 183 0.46 15.07 6.52
C LEU A 183 0.24 15.73 5.15
N HIS A 184 0.65 16.98 4.97
CA HIS A 184 0.49 17.73 3.73
C HIS A 184 1.40 17.18 2.64
N THR A 185 0.78 16.67 1.56
CA THR A 185 1.50 16.23 0.37
C THR A 185 1.51 17.30 -0.72
N GLY A 186 2.68 17.49 -1.33
CA GLY A 186 2.82 18.33 -2.52
C GLY A 186 2.07 17.74 -3.72
N TRP A 187 1.69 18.57 -4.68
CA TRP A 187 0.99 18.12 -5.90
C TRP A 187 1.76 17.06 -6.69
N GLY A 188 3.10 17.14 -6.71
CA GLY A 188 3.93 16.13 -7.36
C GLY A 188 3.75 14.75 -6.72
N THR A 189 3.84 14.65 -5.40
CA THR A 189 3.63 13.40 -4.65
C THR A 189 2.21 12.90 -4.80
N HIS A 190 1.21 13.80 -4.75
CA HIS A 190 -0.20 13.45 -4.94
C HIS A 190 -0.45 12.85 -6.34
N LEU A 191 0.05 13.50 -7.39
CA LEU A 191 -0.08 12.99 -8.76
C LEU A 191 0.63 11.65 -8.94
N SER A 192 1.82 11.49 -8.35
CA SER A 192 2.52 10.21 -8.34
C SER A 192 1.69 9.12 -7.66
N ASN A 193 1.01 9.45 -6.55
CA ASN A 193 0.13 8.52 -5.85
C ASN A 193 -1.11 8.16 -6.67
N ILE A 194 -1.72 9.13 -7.37
CA ILE A 194 -2.83 8.87 -8.31
C ILE A 194 -2.39 7.92 -9.40
N VAL A 195 -1.23 8.17 -10.02
CA VAL A 195 -0.69 7.31 -11.09
C VAL A 195 -0.40 5.91 -10.55
N PHE A 196 0.23 5.81 -9.37
CA PHE A 196 0.48 4.54 -8.70
C PHE A 196 -0.82 3.74 -8.53
N TRP A 197 -1.86 4.33 -7.94
CA TRP A 197 -3.14 3.65 -7.74
C TRP A 197 -3.85 3.36 -9.05
N ALA A 198 -3.78 4.22 -10.05
CA ALA A 198 -4.34 3.95 -11.37
C ALA A 198 -3.69 2.71 -12.02
N VAL A 199 -2.38 2.50 -11.83
CA VAL A 199 -1.69 1.30 -12.29
C VAL A 199 -2.12 0.07 -11.49
N VAL A 200 -2.15 0.15 -10.15
CA VAL A 200 -2.61 -0.96 -9.29
C VAL A 200 -4.02 -1.40 -9.69
N LEU A 201 -4.95 -0.45 -9.78
CA LEU A 201 -6.34 -0.73 -10.13
C LEU A 201 -6.47 -1.21 -11.57
N GLY A 202 -5.71 -0.64 -12.51
CA GLY A 202 -5.74 -1.09 -13.91
C GLY A 202 -5.25 -2.53 -14.09
N MET A 203 -4.15 -2.90 -13.43
CA MET A 203 -3.63 -4.28 -13.45
C MET A 203 -4.61 -5.26 -12.82
N LYS A 204 -5.20 -4.86 -11.67
CA LYS A 204 -6.20 -5.66 -10.98
C LYS A 204 -7.45 -5.87 -11.83
N LEU A 205 -8.05 -4.79 -12.35
CA LEU A 205 -9.23 -4.86 -13.21
C LEU A 205 -8.99 -5.74 -14.44
N ALA A 206 -7.80 -5.66 -15.04
CA ALA A 206 -7.44 -6.51 -16.16
C ALA A 206 -7.35 -7.99 -15.77
N PHE A 207 -6.70 -8.29 -14.64
CA PHE A 207 -6.61 -9.66 -14.13
C PHE A 207 -7.99 -10.22 -13.78
N ASP A 208 -8.78 -9.49 -13.00
CA ASP A 208 -10.11 -9.91 -12.57
C ASP A 208 -11.02 -10.14 -13.77
N TRP A 209 -10.94 -9.29 -14.79
CA TRP A 209 -11.70 -9.48 -16.01
C TRP A 209 -11.27 -10.73 -16.78
N PHE A 210 -9.99 -10.84 -17.14
CA PHE A 210 -9.52 -11.88 -18.06
C PHE A 210 -9.31 -13.24 -17.39
N ALA A 211 -8.79 -13.27 -16.16
CA ALA A 211 -8.49 -14.51 -15.45
C ALA A 211 -9.72 -15.05 -14.71
N VAL A 212 -10.53 -14.18 -14.11
CA VAL A 212 -11.63 -14.59 -13.23
C VAL A 212 -12.99 -14.52 -13.94
N MET A 213 -13.42 -13.34 -14.37
CA MET A 213 -14.80 -13.14 -14.80
C MET A 213 -15.10 -13.74 -16.18
N ARG A 214 -14.17 -13.60 -17.14
CA ARG A 214 -14.32 -14.19 -18.48
C ARG A 214 -14.35 -15.71 -18.47
N THR A 215 -13.68 -16.35 -17.51
CA THR A 215 -13.72 -17.83 -17.39
C THR A 215 -15.04 -18.33 -16.81
N LEU A 216 -15.79 -17.47 -16.11
CA LEU A 216 -17.13 -17.77 -15.58
C LEU A 216 -18.25 -17.54 -16.59
N GLU A 217 -18.01 -16.75 -17.64
CA GLU A 217 -19.00 -16.38 -18.67
C GLU A 217 -19.84 -17.57 -19.16
N PRO A 218 -19.25 -18.68 -19.65
CA PRO A 218 -20.04 -19.78 -20.22
C PRO A 218 -20.88 -20.49 -19.15
N ALA A 219 -20.36 -20.58 -17.93
CA ALA A 219 -21.04 -21.23 -16.83
C ALA A 219 -22.25 -20.42 -16.36
N ILE A 220 -22.11 -19.09 -16.28
CA ILE A 220 -23.20 -18.19 -15.86
C ILE A 220 -24.26 -18.07 -16.95
N LEU A 221 -23.87 -17.85 -18.21
CA LEU A 221 -24.81 -17.81 -19.34
C LEU A 221 -25.57 -19.13 -19.52
N GLY A 222 -24.91 -20.26 -19.21
CA GLY A 222 -25.52 -21.58 -19.21
C GLY A 222 -26.56 -21.78 -18.10
N LEU A 223 -26.49 -21.03 -17.00
CA LEU A 223 -27.47 -21.08 -15.90
C LEU A 223 -28.68 -20.18 -16.19
N TYR A 224 -28.45 -18.98 -16.75
CA TYR A 224 -29.49 -17.96 -16.92
C TYR A 224 -30.66 -18.35 -17.85
N ASN A 225 -30.47 -19.37 -18.71
CA ASN A 225 -31.44 -19.76 -19.74
C ASN A 225 -32.08 -21.15 -19.49
N ARG A 226 -31.87 -21.77 -18.33
CA ARG A 226 -32.34 -23.15 -18.10
C ARG A 226 -33.62 -23.23 -17.27
N GLY A 227 -34.02 -22.17 -16.57
CA GLY A 227 -35.25 -22.15 -15.78
C GLY A 227 -35.27 -23.27 -14.75
N TRP A 228 -34.14 -23.54 -14.09
CA TRP A 228 -33.99 -24.67 -13.16
C TRP A 228 -34.99 -24.61 -12.01
N LEU A 229 -35.34 -23.39 -11.60
CA LEU A 229 -36.25 -23.10 -10.51
C LEU A 229 -37.25 -22.03 -10.95
N ARG A 230 -37.98 -22.35 -12.02
CA ARG A 230 -39.05 -21.52 -12.58
C ARG A 230 -40.19 -21.39 -11.56
N ASN A 231 -40.03 -20.47 -10.60
CA ASN A 231 -40.95 -20.28 -9.49
C ASN A 231 -42.05 -19.30 -9.92
N SER A 232 -43.02 -19.81 -10.68
CA SER A 232 -44.20 -19.10 -11.23
C SER A 232 -43.97 -18.10 -12.36
N ASP A 233 -45.03 -17.87 -13.15
CA ASP A 233 -45.10 -16.85 -14.21
C ASP A 233 -44.97 -15.40 -13.70
N SER A 234 -44.85 -15.19 -12.38
CA SER A 234 -44.81 -13.86 -11.77
C SER A 234 -43.41 -13.22 -11.70
N GLY A 235 -42.36 -13.89 -12.21
CA GLY A 235 -41.08 -13.23 -12.53
C GLY A 235 -40.28 -12.68 -11.34
N HIS A 236 -40.58 -13.09 -10.10
CA HIS A 236 -39.93 -12.55 -8.91
C HIS A 236 -39.08 -13.63 -8.22
N ALA A 237 -37.77 -13.53 -8.44
CA ALA A 237 -36.69 -14.40 -7.96
C ALA A 237 -36.67 -15.81 -8.57
N ASP A 238 -36.22 -15.88 -9.82
CA ASP A 238 -35.83 -17.13 -10.47
C ASP A 238 -34.66 -17.76 -9.68
N GLY A 239 -34.77 -19.04 -9.30
CA GLY A 239 -33.68 -19.69 -8.55
C GLY A 239 -32.39 -19.80 -9.37
N ASP A 240 -32.46 -19.58 -10.68
CA ASP A 240 -31.30 -19.36 -11.56
C ASP A 240 -30.40 -18.21 -11.06
N ILE A 241 -30.96 -17.15 -10.48
CA ILE A 241 -30.20 -16.03 -9.90
C ILE A 241 -29.41 -16.49 -8.67
N ILE A 242 -30.02 -17.32 -7.81
CA ILE A 242 -29.35 -17.86 -6.61
C ILE A 242 -28.17 -18.74 -7.03
N LEU A 243 -28.35 -19.58 -8.05
CA LEU A 243 -27.29 -20.41 -8.61
C LEU A 243 -26.17 -19.56 -9.23
N CYS A 244 -26.51 -18.48 -9.93
CA CYS A 244 -25.52 -17.53 -10.44
C CYS A 244 -24.72 -16.88 -9.30
N ILE A 245 -25.39 -16.39 -8.24
CA ILE A 245 -24.72 -15.83 -7.06
C ILE A 245 -23.78 -16.86 -6.42
N ALA A 246 -24.28 -18.08 -6.18
CA ALA A 246 -23.49 -19.15 -5.59
C ALA A 246 -22.26 -19.50 -6.46
N ARG A 247 -22.40 -19.44 -7.79
CA ARG A 247 -21.31 -19.70 -8.73
C ARG A 247 -20.28 -18.56 -8.79
N CYS A 248 -20.72 -17.31 -8.62
CA CYS A 248 -19.84 -16.15 -8.60
C CYS A 248 -19.14 -15.94 -7.25
N LEU A 249 -19.66 -16.51 -6.16
CA LEU A 249 -19.12 -16.27 -4.81
C LEU A 249 -17.63 -16.65 -4.65
N PRO A 250 -17.14 -17.82 -5.12
CA PRO A 250 -15.72 -18.15 -5.04
C PRO A 250 -14.82 -17.17 -5.82
N ALA A 251 -15.33 -16.67 -6.95
CA ALA A 251 -14.64 -15.68 -7.77
C ALA A 251 -14.56 -14.33 -7.06
N ALA A 252 -15.67 -13.86 -6.49
CA ALA A 252 -15.69 -12.64 -5.67
C ALA A 252 -14.71 -12.75 -4.48
N LEU A 253 -14.68 -13.90 -3.78
CA LEU A 253 -13.72 -14.13 -2.70
C LEU A 253 -12.26 -14.10 -3.18
N THR A 254 -11.98 -14.59 -4.38
CA THR A 254 -10.64 -14.54 -4.98
C THR A 254 -10.25 -13.09 -5.30
N MET A 255 -11.15 -12.34 -5.94
CA MET A 255 -10.98 -10.90 -6.25
C MET A 255 -10.79 -10.04 -4.99
N PHE A 256 -11.32 -10.47 -3.85
CA PHE A 256 -11.13 -9.75 -2.59
C PHE A 256 -9.74 -9.95 -1.98
N ASN A 257 -9.06 -11.05 -2.31
CA ASN A 257 -7.77 -11.40 -1.72
C ASN A 257 -6.57 -10.92 -2.56
N ASP A 258 -6.71 -10.83 -3.87
CA ASP A 258 -5.59 -10.54 -4.79
C ASP A 258 -5.16 -9.08 -4.87
N THR A 259 -5.96 -8.13 -4.36
CA THR A 259 -5.63 -6.69 -4.38
C THR A 259 -4.29 -6.41 -3.71
N GLN A 260 -3.99 -7.15 -2.64
CA GLN A 260 -2.73 -7.06 -1.92
C GLN A 260 -1.54 -7.49 -2.79
N ILE A 261 -1.72 -8.49 -3.67
CA ILE A 261 -0.68 -8.96 -4.59
C ILE A 261 -0.34 -7.87 -5.61
N PHE A 262 -1.35 -7.26 -6.24
CA PHE A 262 -1.15 -6.18 -7.22
C PHE A 262 -0.51 -4.94 -6.60
N TYR A 263 -0.90 -4.62 -5.36
CA TYR A 263 -0.25 -3.58 -4.58
C TYR A 263 1.25 -3.88 -4.42
N TYR A 264 1.62 -5.07 -3.93
CA TYR A 264 3.04 -5.43 -3.72
C TYR A 264 3.85 -5.46 -5.02
N VAL A 265 3.29 -5.99 -6.11
CA VAL A 265 3.94 -5.97 -7.42
C VAL A 265 4.21 -4.54 -7.86
N THR A 266 3.22 -3.66 -7.74
CA THR A 266 3.36 -2.26 -8.17
C THR A 266 4.34 -1.49 -7.27
N VAL A 267 4.32 -1.73 -5.96
CA VAL A 267 5.32 -1.18 -5.02
C VAL A 267 6.72 -1.63 -5.41
N GLY A 268 6.90 -2.92 -5.72
CA GLY A 268 8.16 -3.48 -6.22
C GLY A 268 8.62 -2.78 -7.49
N MET A 269 7.74 -2.62 -8.48
CA MET A 269 8.05 -1.94 -9.74
C MET A 269 8.45 -0.47 -9.55
N PHE A 270 7.71 0.29 -8.73
CA PHE A 270 8.04 1.68 -8.44
C PHE A 270 9.33 1.81 -7.63
N GLY A 271 9.57 0.90 -6.68
CA GLY A 271 10.82 0.81 -5.93
C GLY A 271 12.01 0.53 -6.84
N TRP A 272 11.86 -0.43 -7.77
CA TRP A 272 12.87 -0.76 -8.77
C TRP A 272 13.14 0.42 -9.71
N LEU A 273 12.09 1.08 -10.22
CA LEU A 273 12.23 2.24 -11.10
C LEU A 273 12.97 3.39 -10.39
N LYS A 274 12.59 3.68 -9.13
CA LYS A 274 13.25 4.69 -8.30
C LYS A 274 14.73 4.34 -8.08
N GLY A 275 15.03 3.08 -7.75
CA GLY A 275 16.40 2.58 -7.60
C GLY A 275 17.20 2.72 -8.89
N LEU A 276 16.65 2.33 -10.04
CA LEU A 276 17.30 2.47 -11.35
C LEU A 276 17.57 3.93 -11.72
N VAL A 277 16.63 4.84 -11.44
CA VAL A 277 16.79 6.28 -11.68
C VAL A 277 17.89 6.85 -10.79
N GLN A 278 17.94 6.48 -9.51
CA GLN A 278 19.00 6.89 -8.58
C GLN A 278 20.37 6.34 -9.01
N LEU A 279 20.44 5.09 -9.47
CA LEU A 279 21.68 4.46 -9.94
C LEU A 279 22.19 5.05 -11.27
N ASN A 280 21.30 5.44 -12.20
CA ASN A 280 21.70 6.00 -13.50
C ASN A 280 22.00 7.50 -13.48
N LEU A 281 21.37 8.28 -12.58
CA LEU A 281 21.71 9.70 -12.43
C LEU A 281 23.06 9.91 -11.71
N GLY A 282 23.45 8.99 -10.81
CA GLY A 282 24.77 9.02 -10.17
C GLY A 282 25.96 8.82 -11.13
N ARG A 283 25.77 8.04 -12.21
CA ARG A 283 26.80 7.81 -13.24
C ARG A 283 26.89 8.94 -14.26
N ALA A 284 25.76 9.50 -14.71
CA ALA A 284 25.76 10.56 -15.72
C ALA A 284 26.22 11.92 -15.16
N VAL A 285 25.90 12.24 -13.90
CA VAL A 285 26.31 13.51 -13.27
C VAL A 285 27.78 13.48 -12.82
N GLY A 286 28.30 12.32 -12.38
CA GLY A 286 29.72 12.17 -12.08
C GLY A 286 30.61 12.31 -13.32
N ALA A 287 30.26 11.63 -14.41
CA ALA A 287 31.04 11.68 -15.65
C ALA A 287 30.99 13.05 -16.35
N ALA A 288 29.89 13.81 -16.20
CA ALA A 288 29.78 15.16 -16.76
C ALA A 288 30.58 16.20 -15.96
N CYS A 289 30.69 16.05 -14.63
CA CYS A 289 31.53 16.93 -13.81
C CYS A 289 33.02 16.66 -13.98
N ASP A 290 33.42 15.41 -14.23
CA ASP A 290 34.83 15.04 -14.48
C ASP A 290 35.30 15.41 -15.90
N ALA A 291 34.38 15.57 -16.86
CA ALA A 291 34.71 15.90 -18.25
C ALA A 291 34.78 17.41 -18.57
N SER A 292 34.38 18.31 -17.64
CA SER A 292 34.33 19.76 -17.89
C SER A 292 35.43 20.58 -17.21
N ALA A 293 36.55 19.97 -16.82
CA ALA A 293 37.73 20.72 -16.40
C ALA A 293 38.79 20.82 -17.51
N PRO A 294 38.70 21.82 -18.40
CA PRO A 294 39.88 22.43 -18.98
C PRO A 294 40.11 23.81 -18.35
N ALA A 295 41.37 24.05 -18.00
CA ALA A 295 41.87 25.35 -17.60
C ALA A 295 41.59 26.40 -18.68
N GLY A 296 41.05 27.55 -18.26
CA GLY A 296 41.35 28.82 -18.89
C GLY A 296 40.30 29.45 -19.81
N SER A 297 39.93 30.68 -19.42
CA SER A 297 39.58 31.84 -20.26
C SER A 297 38.11 32.16 -20.56
N HIS A 298 37.88 33.47 -20.49
CA HIS A 298 36.64 34.21 -20.64
C HIS A 298 35.94 34.01 -21.99
N SER A 299 34.61 33.90 -22.00
CA SER A 299 33.69 34.89 -22.63
C SER A 299 32.26 34.35 -22.71
N ALA A 300 31.33 35.29 -22.86
CA ALA A 300 29.89 35.12 -22.79
C ALA A 300 29.26 34.38 -23.98
N THR A 301 28.11 33.74 -23.73
CA THR A 301 26.85 33.63 -24.54
C THR A 301 26.22 32.26 -24.25
N SER A 302 25.12 32.18 -23.49
CA SER A 302 23.70 32.43 -23.81
C SER A 302 22.90 31.14 -24.06
N SER A 303 21.86 30.97 -23.23
CA SER A 303 20.54 30.46 -23.62
C SER A 303 20.38 28.96 -23.95
N PHE A 304 20.12 28.15 -22.92
CA PHE A 304 19.01 27.15 -22.95
C PHE A 304 18.73 26.65 -21.52
N GLY A 305 17.81 27.31 -20.81
CA GLY A 305 17.55 26.98 -19.40
C GLY A 305 16.59 27.95 -18.71
N SER A 306 15.47 28.24 -19.36
CA SER A 306 14.44 29.14 -18.84
C SER A 306 13.06 28.54 -19.06
N MET A 307 12.72 27.49 -18.31
CA MET A 307 11.31 27.07 -18.22
C MET A 307 10.96 26.27 -16.96
N THR A 308 11.51 26.61 -15.78
CA THR A 308 11.02 26.04 -14.50
C THR A 308 11.20 26.96 -13.28
N ARG A 309 11.12 28.29 -13.45
CA ARG A 309 11.07 29.21 -12.30
C ARG A 309 10.11 30.38 -12.54
N SER A 310 8.85 30.16 -12.16
CA SER A 310 7.88 31.20 -11.90
C SER A 310 6.72 30.56 -11.15
N VAL A 311 6.78 30.58 -9.81
CA VAL A 311 5.70 30.94 -8.87
C VAL A 311 6.30 30.82 -7.46
N THR A 312 6.86 31.92 -6.96
CA THR A 312 6.74 32.33 -5.55
C THR A 312 7.06 33.81 -5.50
N GLY A 313 6.01 34.63 -5.60
CA GLY A 313 6.06 36.00 -5.10
C GLY A 313 5.93 35.95 -3.59
N SER A 314 7.00 36.28 -2.89
CA SER A 314 6.94 36.85 -1.54
C SER A 314 8.15 37.77 -1.42
N GLY A 315 7.92 39.04 -1.74
CA GLY A 315 8.84 40.11 -1.41
C GLY A 315 8.95 40.25 0.11
N ASP A 316 10.09 40.83 0.50
CA ASP A 316 10.34 41.44 1.79
C ASP A 316 10.48 40.49 2.99
N LEU A 317 11.63 39.81 3.05
CA LEU A 317 12.39 39.53 4.28
C LEU A 317 13.74 38.88 3.91
N ALA A 318 14.61 39.65 3.23
CA ALA A 318 15.99 39.23 2.94
C ALA A 318 16.95 40.35 3.32
N ARG A 319 17.31 40.43 4.60
CA ARG A 319 18.54 41.09 5.04
C ARG A 319 19.10 40.34 6.25
N ALA A 320 20.37 39.93 6.12
CA ALA A 320 21.20 39.19 7.07
C ALA A 320 21.10 37.64 7.03
N ARG A 321 21.65 37.02 5.98
CA ARG A 321 22.33 35.71 6.12
C ARG A 321 23.70 35.78 5.45
N GLY A 322 24.73 35.46 6.24
CA GLY A 322 26.13 35.62 5.89
C GLY A 322 26.67 34.52 4.95
N PRO A 323 27.93 34.65 4.50
CA PRO A 323 28.48 33.83 3.41
C PRO A 323 28.79 32.36 3.75
N ASN A 324 28.51 31.89 4.96
CA ASN A 324 29.01 30.60 5.48
C ASN A 324 28.06 29.40 5.35
N GLU A 325 26.86 29.53 4.77
CA GLU A 325 25.89 28.42 4.67
C GLU A 325 25.89 27.67 3.31
N ARG A 326 26.84 27.96 2.41
CA ARG A 326 26.92 27.28 1.09
C ARG A 326 27.58 25.89 1.09
N GLY A 327 27.82 25.29 2.27
CA GLY A 327 28.55 24.02 2.40
C GLY A 327 27.78 22.86 3.03
N GLN A 328 26.50 23.01 3.40
CA GLN A 328 25.73 21.89 3.94
C GLN A 328 25.06 21.11 2.81
N LEU A 329 25.74 20.06 2.35
CA LEU A 329 25.15 18.99 1.55
C LEU A 329 23.84 18.52 2.22
N SER A 330 22.80 18.30 1.42
CA SER A 330 21.55 17.74 1.92
C SER A 330 21.82 16.38 2.56
N HIS A 331 21.00 15.97 3.52
CA HIS A 331 21.13 14.66 4.17
C HIS A 331 21.27 13.51 3.16
N THR A 332 20.52 13.59 2.07
CA THR A 332 20.59 12.67 0.92
C THR A 332 21.89 12.72 0.14
N GLU A 333 22.53 13.87 0.00
CA GLU A 333 23.84 13.99 -0.66
C GLU A 333 24.96 13.40 0.22
N ARG A 334 24.91 13.60 1.55
CA ARG A 334 25.86 12.95 2.47
C ARG A 334 25.72 11.43 2.47
N LEU A 335 24.49 10.92 2.38
CA LEU A 335 24.23 9.48 2.22
C LEU A 335 24.84 8.97 0.93
N LEU A 336 24.58 9.63 -0.20
CA LEU A 336 25.13 9.23 -1.49
C LEU A 336 26.65 9.24 -1.50
N GLU A 337 27.29 10.22 -0.85
CA GLU A 337 28.75 10.32 -0.77
C GLU A 337 29.35 9.26 0.17
N SER A 338 28.70 8.97 1.31
CA SER A 338 29.07 7.87 2.20
C SER A 338 28.94 6.50 1.54
N THR A 339 27.85 6.25 0.81
CA THR A 339 27.68 5.01 0.02
C THR A 339 28.74 4.91 -1.09
N ARG A 340 29.16 6.03 -1.69
CA ARG A 340 30.19 6.06 -2.73
C ARG A 340 31.58 5.72 -2.18
N GLU A 341 31.92 6.23 -1.00
CA GLU A 341 33.15 5.93 -0.29
C GLU A 341 33.21 4.46 0.14
N LEU A 342 32.10 3.89 0.63
CA LEU A 342 31.97 2.47 0.97
C LEU A 342 32.18 1.55 -0.25
N VAL A 343 31.58 1.90 -1.39
CA VAL A 343 31.75 1.14 -2.65
C VAL A 343 33.20 1.23 -3.16
N LYS A 344 33.86 2.39 -3.01
CA LYS A 344 35.29 2.54 -3.34
C LYS A 344 36.19 1.73 -2.41
N GLN A 345 35.91 1.70 -1.11
CA GLN A 345 36.66 0.87 -0.15
C GLN A 345 36.45 -0.63 -0.43
N GLN A 346 35.24 -1.07 -0.76
CA GLN A 346 34.97 -2.44 -1.18
C GLN A 346 35.67 -2.83 -2.50
N SER A 347 35.94 -1.87 -3.39
CA SER A 347 36.66 -2.13 -4.65
C SER A 347 38.14 -2.48 -4.44
N LEU A 348 38.73 -2.10 -3.29
CA LEU A 348 40.10 -2.46 -2.91
C LEU A 348 40.19 -3.88 -2.32
N GLU A 349 39.11 -4.41 -1.76
CA GLU A 349 38.99 -5.81 -1.32
C GLU A 349 38.52 -6.78 -2.43
N ALA A 350 38.28 -6.25 -3.63
CA ALA A 350 37.64 -6.94 -4.75
C ALA A 350 38.33 -8.23 -5.21
N ASN A 351 39.62 -8.44 -4.90
CA ASN A 351 40.30 -9.69 -5.23
C ASN A 351 39.92 -10.87 -4.32
N LYS A 352 39.47 -10.64 -3.08
CA LYS A 352 38.91 -11.71 -2.22
C LYS A 352 37.44 -11.98 -2.58
N VAL A 353 36.70 -10.93 -2.93
CA VAL A 353 35.30 -10.98 -3.38
C VAL A 353 35.17 -11.66 -4.74
N ARG A 354 36.18 -11.58 -5.64
CA ARG A 354 36.16 -12.21 -6.97
C ARG A 354 36.04 -13.73 -6.95
N THR A 355 36.62 -14.39 -5.94
CA THR A 355 36.44 -15.84 -5.71
C THR A 355 35.06 -16.20 -5.17
N TYR A 356 34.33 -15.24 -4.60
CA TYR A 356 32.91 -15.38 -4.19
C TYR A 356 31.91 -15.02 -5.30
N LEU A 357 32.37 -14.38 -6.39
CA LEU A 357 31.53 -13.73 -7.41
C LEU A 357 31.01 -14.65 -8.53
N ASP A 358 31.35 -15.94 -8.54
CA ASP A 358 30.84 -16.88 -9.55
C ASP A 358 29.39 -17.37 -9.29
N GLY A 359 28.75 -16.89 -8.21
CA GLY A 359 27.34 -17.14 -7.90
C GLY A 359 26.50 -15.85 -7.87
N ASP A 360 26.11 -15.34 -9.05
CA ASP A 360 25.39 -14.07 -9.29
C ASP A 360 24.19 -13.79 -8.34
N ARG A 361 23.59 -14.84 -7.76
CA ARG A 361 22.48 -14.71 -6.80
C ARG A 361 22.91 -14.24 -5.40
N VAL A 362 24.04 -14.70 -4.87
CA VAL A 362 24.44 -14.37 -3.48
C VAL A 362 24.79 -12.89 -3.37
N THR A 363 25.48 -12.35 -4.37
CA THR A 363 25.81 -10.93 -4.46
C THR A 363 24.57 -10.05 -4.60
N GLN A 364 23.60 -10.46 -5.41
CA GLN A 364 22.31 -9.75 -5.52
C GLN A 364 21.57 -9.70 -4.18
N TRP A 365 21.60 -10.80 -3.42
CA TRP A 365 20.99 -10.82 -2.09
C TRP A 365 21.74 -9.99 -1.06
N LEU A 366 23.08 -9.95 -1.10
CA LEU A 366 23.87 -9.08 -0.24
C LEU A 366 23.55 -7.61 -0.51
N LEU A 367 23.60 -7.19 -1.78
CA LEU A 367 23.26 -5.82 -2.15
C LEU A 367 21.80 -5.47 -1.81
N PHE A 368 20.88 -6.41 -2.00
CA PHE A 368 19.49 -6.23 -1.56
C PHE A 368 19.39 -6.06 -0.05
N SER A 369 20.11 -6.88 0.73
CA SER A 369 20.08 -6.82 2.19
C SER A 369 20.63 -5.49 2.71
N ASP A 370 21.68 -4.96 2.11
CA ASP A 370 22.26 -3.65 2.50
C ASP A 370 21.27 -2.51 2.25
N VAL A 371 20.66 -2.50 1.05
CA VAL A 371 19.67 -1.49 0.67
C VAL A 371 18.41 -1.62 1.54
N TRP A 372 17.96 -2.83 1.80
CA TRP A 372 16.79 -3.08 2.65
C TRP A 372 17.04 -2.64 4.09
N ASN A 373 18.19 -2.98 4.66
CA ASN A 373 18.56 -2.55 6.01
C ASN A 373 18.61 -1.03 6.11
N ALA A 374 19.21 -0.35 5.13
CA ALA A 374 19.20 1.12 5.09
C ALA A 374 17.78 1.70 5.06
N VAL A 375 16.86 1.09 4.30
CA VAL A 375 15.45 1.50 4.28
C VAL A 375 14.77 1.28 5.64
N VAL A 376 15.03 0.14 6.30
CA VAL A 376 14.45 -0.15 7.62
C VAL A 376 15.00 0.80 8.68
N GLU A 377 16.28 1.14 8.64
CA GLU A 377 16.88 2.14 9.53
C GLU A 377 16.32 3.53 9.26
N ASP A 378 16.19 3.96 7.99
CA ASP A 378 15.55 5.24 7.65
C ASP A 378 14.12 5.31 8.21
N LEU A 379 13.33 4.24 8.08
CA LEU A 379 11.98 4.13 8.64
C LEU A 379 11.99 4.17 10.17
N ARG A 380 13.03 3.61 10.80
CA ARG A 380 13.21 3.67 12.24
C ARG A 380 13.58 5.07 12.71
N ASP A 381 14.45 5.76 11.99
CA ASP A 381 14.95 7.11 12.30
C ASP A 381 13.83 8.16 12.24
N VAL A 382 12.86 7.98 11.35
CA VAL A 382 11.64 8.81 11.30
C VAL A 382 10.54 8.32 12.27
N ASP A 383 10.87 7.40 13.17
CA ASP A 383 9.98 6.83 14.21
C ASP A 383 8.70 6.16 13.66
N LEU A 384 8.76 5.64 12.42
CA LEU A 384 7.66 4.88 11.80
C LEU A 384 7.67 3.40 12.18
N LEU A 385 8.77 2.90 12.75
CA LEU A 385 8.93 1.55 13.25
C LEU A 385 9.38 1.58 14.70
N THR A 386 8.86 0.66 15.51
CA THR A 386 9.43 0.40 16.84
C THR A 386 10.78 -0.34 16.70
N ASN A 387 11.63 -0.27 17.74
CA ASN A 387 12.89 -1.04 17.77
C ASN A 387 12.65 -2.54 17.51
N ALA A 388 11.60 -3.09 18.12
CA ALA A 388 11.25 -4.50 17.94
C ALA A 388 10.83 -4.82 16.50
N GLU A 389 10.12 -3.92 15.81
CA GLU A 389 9.76 -4.12 14.40
C GLU A 389 10.98 -4.01 13.49
N ARG A 390 11.83 -3.00 13.71
CA ARG A 390 13.12 -2.85 13.01
C ARG A 390 13.96 -4.12 13.14
N ASP A 391 14.16 -4.62 14.35
CA ASP A 391 14.97 -5.84 14.60
C ASP A 391 14.37 -7.09 13.92
N ASN A 392 13.05 -7.15 13.71
CA ASN A 392 12.39 -8.23 12.98
C ASN A 392 12.46 -8.09 11.45
N LEU A 393 12.77 -6.88 10.96
CA LEU A 393 12.80 -6.51 9.55
C LEU A 393 14.22 -6.42 8.98
N VAL A 394 15.26 -6.25 9.80
CA VAL A 394 16.65 -6.14 9.37
C VAL A 394 17.24 -7.53 9.03
N PHE A 395 17.98 -7.59 7.92
CA PHE A 395 18.87 -8.71 7.59
C PHE A 395 20.09 -8.66 8.50
N VAL A 396 20.52 -9.80 9.03
CA VAL A 396 21.73 -9.87 9.84
C VAL A 396 22.85 -10.43 9.00
N HIS A 397 23.87 -9.63 8.70
CA HIS A 397 25.08 -10.13 8.05
C HIS A 397 25.89 -10.99 9.03
N LEU A 398 26.30 -12.16 8.55
CA LEU A 398 27.08 -13.10 9.35
C LEU A 398 28.56 -12.90 9.02
N GLU A 399 29.27 -12.15 9.86
CA GLU A 399 30.71 -11.97 9.74
C GLU A 399 31.39 -13.34 9.90
N SER A 400 31.98 -13.83 8.81
CA SER A 400 32.69 -15.11 8.84
C SER A 400 34.17 -14.86 9.09
N ASP A 401 34.74 -15.57 10.06
CA ASP A 401 36.19 -15.64 10.24
C ASP A 401 36.84 -16.00 8.88
N PRO A 402 37.78 -15.19 8.36
CA PRO A 402 38.39 -15.43 7.05
C PRO A 402 39.17 -16.75 6.97
N SER A 403 39.47 -17.38 8.11
CA SER A 403 40.07 -18.72 8.17
C SER A 403 39.06 -19.87 7.96
N ILE A 404 37.76 -19.59 7.99
CA ILE A 404 36.70 -20.57 7.83
C ILE A 404 36.10 -20.44 6.42
N GLU A 405 36.30 -21.46 5.60
CA GLU A 405 35.74 -21.50 4.25
C GLU A 405 34.22 -21.69 4.32
N ILE A 406 33.48 -20.82 3.63
CA ILE A 406 32.02 -20.87 3.63
C ILE A 406 31.55 -22.18 2.98
N VAL A 407 30.69 -22.89 3.69
CA VAL A 407 30.14 -24.17 3.22
C VAL A 407 29.11 -23.94 2.11
N SER A 408 29.11 -24.79 1.10
CA SER A 408 28.17 -24.72 -0.02
C SER A 408 26.72 -24.78 0.48
N GLY A 409 25.90 -23.81 0.07
CA GLY A 409 24.50 -23.69 0.50
C GLY A 409 24.27 -22.84 1.76
N MET A 410 25.32 -22.40 2.45
CA MET A 410 25.19 -21.33 3.45
C MET A 410 25.10 -19.96 2.78
N ARG A 411 24.26 -19.09 3.32
CA ARG A 411 24.21 -17.67 2.93
C ARG A 411 24.98 -16.86 3.98
N PRO A 412 25.76 -15.85 3.57
CA PRO A 412 26.49 -14.97 4.49
C PRO A 412 25.58 -13.95 5.21
N PHE A 413 24.27 -14.19 5.23
CA PHE A 413 23.28 -13.32 5.86
C PHE A 413 22.08 -14.16 6.32
N MET A 414 21.46 -13.71 7.41
CA MET A 414 20.19 -14.23 7.91
C MET A 414 19.05 -13.37 7.36
N LEU A 415 18.02 -14.03 6.83
CA LEU A 415 16.78 -13.35 6.43
C LEU A 415 16.11 -12.70 7.66
N PRO A 416 15.35 -11.62 7.49
CA PRO A 416 14.58 -11.05 8.58
C PRO A 416 13.61 -12.06 9.20
N ILE A 417 13.47 -12.04 10.53
CA ILE A 417 12.66 -13.00 11.30
C ILE A 417 11.21 -13.04 10.80
N ILE A 418 10.68 -11.92 10.30
CA ILE A 418 9.32 -11.84 9.74
C ILE A 418 9.09 -12.86 8.60
N PHE A 419 10.12 -13.23 7.84
CA PHE A 419 9.99 -14.13 6.69
C PHE A 419 9.76 -15.59 7.10
N TYR A 420 10.31 -16.03 8.23
CA TYR A 420 10.26 -17.44 8.62
C TYR A 420 9.73 -17.70 10.03
N GLY A 421 9.64 -16.71 10.91
CA GLY A 421 9.24 -16.91 12.32
C GLY A 421 7.86 -17.58 12.44
N GLY A 422 6.87 -17.08 11.70
CA GLY A 422 5.54 -17.69 11.66
C GLY A 422 5.50 -19.07 10.99
N GLN A 423 6.40 -19.32 10.03
CA GLN A 423 6.48 -20.64 9.37
C GLN A 423 7.08 -21.69 10.29
N ILE A 424 8.14 -21.35 11.02
CA ILE A 424 8.77 -22.26 11.98
C ILE A 424 7.80 -22.62 13.09
N GLN A 425 7.09 -21.63 13.66
CA GLN A 425 6.08 -21.90 14.67
C GLN A 425 5.02 -22.91 14.16
N ARG A 426 4.51 -22.71 12.95
CA ARG A 426 3.53 -23.63 12.34
C ARG A 426 4.11 -25.02 12.06
N ALA A 427 5.37 -25.10 11.66
CA ALA A 427 6.06 -26.36 11.41
C ALA A 427 6.25 -27.20 12.70
N LEU A 428 6.28 -26.54 13.85
CA LEU A 428 6.36 -27.18 15.17
C LEU A 428 4.99 -27.61 15.69
N GLU A 429 3.95 -26.82 15.41
CA GLU A 429 2.59 -27.09 15.87
C GLU A 429 1.87 -28.17 15.03
N ARG A 430 2.26 -28.34 13.76
CA ARG A 430 1.59 -29.25 12.81
C ARG A 430 2.40 -30.52 12.54
N PRO A 431 1.73 -31.66 12.28
CA PRO A 431 2.40 -32.94 12.02
C PRO A 431 3.08 -33.04 10.64
N GLY A 432 2.90 -32.07 9.74
CA GLY A 432 3.51 -32.05 8.41
C GLY A 432 4.12 -30.70 8.07
N VAL A 433 5.14 -30.72 7.21
CA VAL A 433 5.91 -29.53 6.80
C VAL A 433 5.55 -29.11 5.38
N ASP A 434 4.93 -27.94 5.22
CA ASP A 434 4.67 -27.36 3.90
C ASP A 434 5.95 -26.80 3.25
N SER A 435 5.89 -26.41 1.97
CA SER A 435 7.05 -25.92 1.23
C SER A 435 7.67 -24.65 1.82
N GLY A 436 6.87 -23.74 2.38
CA GLY A 436 7.38 -22.51 3.01
C GLY A 436 8.06 -22.81 4.36
N GLN A 437 7.51 -23.74 5.11
CA GLN A 437 8.08 -24.25 6.35
C GLN A 437 9.40 -24.98 6.11
N ARG A 438 9.53 -25.77 5.03
CA ARG A 438 10.79 -26.42 4.64
C ARG A 438 11.90 -25.39 4.40
N VAL A 439 11.57 -24.27 3.73
CA VAL A 439 12.53 -23.19 3.51
C VAL A 439 12.99 -22.60 4.85
N GLY A 440 12.06 -22.24 5.74
CA GLY A 440 12.41 -21.69 7.05
C GLY A 440 13.27 -22.63 7.92
N LEU A 441 12.97 -23.93 7.91
CA LEU A 441 13.76 -24.94 8.63
C LEU A 441 15.15 -25.15 8.00
N SER A 442 15.24 -25.11 6.67
CA SER A 442 16.52 -25.20 5.96
C SER A 442 17.43 -24.02 6.28
N GLU A 443 16.88 -22.80 6.33
CA GLU A 443 17.64 -21.60 6.69
C GLU A 443 18.11 -21.66 8.15
N MET A 444 17.26 -22.10 9.10
CA MET A 444 17.69 -22.28 10.49
C MET A 444 18.79 -23.34 10.63
N ARG A 445 18.71 -24.43 9.87
CA ARG A 445 19.75 -25.44 9.87
C ARG A 445 21.07 -24.90 9.34
N ALA A 446 21.03 -24.13 8.25
CA ALA A 446 22.21 -23.47 7.70
C ALA A 446 22.85 -22.53 8.74
N LEU A 447 22.03 -21.74 9.44
CA LEU A 447 22.49 -20.86 10.50
C LEU A 447 23.13 -21.62 11.67
N LEU A 448 22.51 -22.72 12.11
CA LEU A 448 23.05 -23.57 13.19
C LEU A 448 24.39 -24.19 12.79
N CYS A 449 24.49 -24.73 11.58
CA CYS A 449 25.75 -25.27 11.08
C CYS A 449 26.82 -24.17 11.01
N TRP A 450 26.46 -22.97 10.60
CA TRP A 450 27.39 -21.84 10.50
C TRP A 450 27.91 -21.47 11.88
N LEU A 451 27.01 -21.34 12.86
CA LEU A 451 27.37 -20.99 14.22
C LEU A 451 28.23 -22.06 14.89
N LEU A 452 27.91 -23.34 14.68
CA LEU A 452 28.69 -24.46 15.22
C LEU A 452 30.07 -24.58 14.57
N LEU A 453 30.20 -24.23 13.29
CA LEU A 453 31.47 -24.15 12.58
C LEU A 453 32.33 -23.01 13.11
N GLN A 454 31.75 -21.81 13.31
CA GLN A 454 32.44 -20.65 13.89
C GLN A 454 32.93 -20.93 15.31
N LEU A 455 32.13 -21.63 16.12
CA LEU A 455 32.51 -22.04 17.47
C LEU A 455 33.49 -23.23 17.48
N ARG A 456 33.88 -23.76 16.31
CA ARG A 456 34.73 -24.96 16.15
C ARG A 456 34.20 -26.18 16.90
N VAL A 457 32.88 -26.26 17.06
CA VAL A 457 32.18 -27.41 17.65
C VAL A 457 32.03 -28.51 16.59
N LEU A 458 31.80 -28.11 15.35
CA LEU A 458 31.76 -29.00 14.20
C LEU A 458 32.90 -28.70 13.24
N ASP A 459 33.40 -29.74 12.59
CA ASP A 459 34.28 -29.58 11.43
C ASP A 459 33.46 -29.43 10.13
N ARG A 460 34.16 -29.13 9.03
CA ARG A 460 33.52 -28.92 7.72
C ARG A 460 32.74 -30.15 7.24
N ALA A 461 33.32 -31.34 7.39
CA ALA A 461 32.70 -32.58 6.91
C ALA A 461 31.40 -32.88 7.67
N GLN A 462 31.35 -32.58 8.96
CA GLN A 462 30.15 -32.67 9.78
C GLN A 462 29.09 -31.63 9.37
N CYS A 463 29.50 -30.40 9.07
CA CYS A 463 28.59 -29.38 8.55
C CYS A 463 28.00 -29.76 7.19
N ASP A 464 28.82 -30.26 6.26
CA ASP A 464 28.36 -30.74 4.95
C ASP A 464 27.32 -31.87 5.12
N ALA A 465 27.61 -32.86 5.97
CA ALA A 465 26.68 -33.95 6.27
C ALA A 465 25.35 -33.45 6.87
N LEU A 466 25.38 -32.44 7.73
CA LEU A 466 24.16 -31.85 8.31
C LEU A 466 23.35 -31.03 7.30
N LEU A 467 24.01 -30.34 6.38
CA LEU A 467 23.34 -29.57 5.34
C LEU A 467 22.72 -30.48 4.27
N GLU A 468 23.37 -31.58 3.92
CA GLU A 468 22.87 -32.57 2.97
C GLU A 468 21.77 -33.48 3.53
N PHE A 469 21.71 -33.61 4.87
CA PHE A 469 20.69 -34.40 5.55
C PHE A 469 19.28 -34.02 5.04
N GLN A 470 18.43 -34.98 4.68
CA GLN A 470 17.04 -34.67 4.33
C GLN A 470 16.13 -35.03 5.51
N PRO A 471 15.51 -34.05 6.18
CA PRO A 471 14.60 -34.36 7.27
C PRO A 471 13.38 -35.10 6.75
N LEU A 472 12.88 -36.04 7.55
CA LEU A 472 11.66 -36.78 7.22
C LEU A 472 10.44 -35.85 7.26
N ASP A 473 9.57 -35.98 6.25
CA ASP A 473 8.38 -35.15 6.07
C ASP A 473 7.37 -35.27 7.23
N ALA A 474 7.38 -36.42 7.92
CA ALA A 474 6.55 -36.69 9.08
C ALA A 474 7.36 -37.43 10.17
N PRO A 475 7.01 -37.27 11.47
CA PRO A 475 7.58 -38.10 12.52
C PRO A 475 7.19 -39.56 12.27
N LEU A 476 8.17 -40.46 12.37
CA LEU A 476 7.98 -41.91 12.18
C LEU A 476 7.17 -42.52 13.33
N ASP A 477 7.41 -42.04 14.54
CA ASP A 477 6.81 -42.51 15.77
C ASP A 477 6.72 -41.39 16.83
N LEU A 478 6.17 -41.72 17.99
CA LEU A 478 5.98 -40.79 19.11
C LEU A 478 7.32 -40.29 19.69
N GLU A 479 8.36 -41.14 19.66
CA GLU A 479 9.68 -40.80 20.17
C GLU A 479 10.38 -39.77 19.27
N HIS A 480 10.35 -39.98 17.95
CA HIS A 480 10.81 -39.02 16.95
C HIS A 480 10.05 -37.70 17.06
N ARG A 481 8.72 -37.72 17.27
CA ARG A 481 7.94 -36.50 17.53
C ARG A 481 8.41 -35.76 18.78
N THR A 482 8.66 -36.49 19.87
CA THR A 482 9.12 -35.91 21.15
C THR A 482 10.52 -35.31 21.01
N SER A 483 11.42 -35.98 20.27
CA SER A 483 12.76 -35.49 19.97
C SER A 483 12.73 -34.23 19.10
N ARG A 484 11.83 -34.13 18.10
CA ARG A 484 11.64 -32.90 17.31
C ARG A 484 11.19 -31.72 18.18
N LEU A 485 10.25 -31.95 19.10
CA LEU A 485 9.79 -30.91 20.04
C LEU A 485 10.91 -30.43 20.98
N ARG A 486 11.72 -31.36 21.50
CA ARG A 486 12.89 -31.02 22.33
C ARG A 486 13.94 -30.24 21.55
N ALA A 487 14.29 -30.68 20.34
CA ALA A 487 15.24 -29.98 19.49
C ALA A 487 14.79 -28.54 19.19
N ALA A 488 13.50 -28.34 18.90
CA ALA A 488 12.95 -27.00 18.68
C ALA A 488 13.03 -26.09 19.92
N ALA A 489 12.76 -26.63 21.11
CA ALA A 489 12.92 -25.90 22.36
C ALA A 489 14.37 -25.47 22.59
N LEU A 490 15.32 -26.37 22.33
CA LEU A 490 16.76 -26.09 22.43
C LEU A 490 17.24 -25.04 21.42
N VAL A 491 16.77 -25.11 20.17
CA VAL A 491 17.07 -24.09 19.15
C VAL A 491 16.52 -22.72 19.57
N SER A 492 15.30 -22.67 20.11
CA SER A 492 14.73 -21.42 20.63
C SER A 492 15.55 -20.85 21.79
N GLU A 493 16.02 -21.71 22.70
CA GLU A 493 16.87 -21.31 23.82
C GLU A 493 18.25 -20.82 23.36
N LEU A 494 18.84 -21.49 22.38
CA LEU A 494 20.10 -21.07 21.75
C LEU A 494 19.94 -19.70 21.11
N LEU A 495 18.91 -19.47 20.30
CA LEU A 495 18.66 -18.17 19.65
C LEU A 495 18.48 -17.05 20.69
N LYS A 496 17.75 -17.30 21.79
CA LYS A 496 17.62 -16.36 22.91
C LYS A 496 18.95 -16.10 23.63
N THR A 497 19.85 -17.07 23.62
CA THR A 497 21.17 -16.94 24.25
C THR A 497 22.10 -16.14 23.36
N VAL A 498 22.12 -16.41 22.05
CA VAL A 498 22.83 -15.61 21.04
C VAL A 498 22.37 -14.16 21.09
N GLN A 499 21.06 -13.92 21.14
CA GLN A 499 20.50 -12.56 21.27
C GLN A 499 20.95 -11.87 22.57
N ARG A 500 20.99 -12.59 23.69
CA ARG A 500 21.49 -12.05 24.97
C ARG A 500 22.98 -11.73 24.93
N VAL A 501 23.78 -12.57 24.28
CA VAL A 501 25.22 -12.34 24.09
C VAL A 501 25.44 -11.13 23.18
N GLN A 502 24.68 -10.98 22.10
CA GLN A 502 24.72 -9.81 21.23
C GLN A 502 24.31 -8.53 21.97
N ALA A 503 23.25 -8.56 22.78
CA ALA A 503 22.78 -7.41 23.55
C ALA A 503 23.71 -7.03 24.72
N GLY A 504 24.55 -7.95 25.17
CA GLY A 504 25.51 -7.75 26.25
C GLY A 504 26.95 -7.55 25.77
N ALA A 505 27.21 -7.60 24.46
CA ALA A 505 28.52 -7.25 23.92
C ALA A 505 28.75 -5.75 24.15
N PRO A 506 29.76 -5.35 24.93
CA PRO A 506 30.03 -3.93 25.13
C PRO A 506 30.37 -3.28 23.79
N ASP A 507 29.88 -2.05 23.57
CA ASP A 507 30.26 -1.17 22.43
C ASP A 507 31.75 -0.75 22.50
N GLU A 508 32.63 -1.63 22.96
CA GLU A 508 34.07 -1.42 23.11
C GLU A 508 34.81 -1.66 21.79
N LEU A 509 34.46 -0.89 20.77
CA LEU A 509 35.32 -0.56 19.61
C LEU A 509 34.92 0.84 19.10
N GLY A 510 34.97 1.81 20.03
CA GLY A 510 35.03 3.25 19.75
C GLY A 510 36.43 3.79 20.06
#